data_AF-A0ABD4B6E8-F1
#
_entry.id   AF-A0ABD4B6E8-F1
#
_cell.length_a   1.000
_cell.length_b   1.000
_cell.length_c   1.000
_cell.angle_alpha   90.00
_cell.angle_beta   90.00
_cell.angle_gamma   90.00
#
_symmetry.space_group_name_H-M   'P 1'
#
loop_
_entity.id
_entity.type
_entity.pdbx_description
1 polymer ?
#
loop_
_entity_poly.entity_id
_entity_poly.type
_entity_poly.pdbx_seq_one_letter_code
_entity_poly.pdbx_strand_id
1 'polypeptide(L)'
;GGGGDNFVANVVWQRSYSPINLKKHFSNNHDYILTYAKNIENLHDFTLERTSEMNARYKNLDNDERGVWKSSDLSVGPAVERNIYPIFNPYTKQEIYPPHGYSWLFSQEKLQELIADNRIFFPKSGRGVPCYKRFLSEVKQGVTPMSLWTYQEVGHTQDAKREIKKLFEGQALFDTPKPEALLQRILEISTQENDLVCDFFAGSGTTCAVAHKMKRKYIGIEMGEHFDSVILPRLKKVIGGFKSGAAKEFNGGGVIKVYELESYEEILRKIKYEDNDKPLSYDEQYSDLVECKEHSYTLNVEALEKMGVDIKETLENLHGVGVEFFNEKVVKFKGNDKEVEILKALKEALIW
;
A
#
# COMPACT_ATOMS: atom_id res chain seq x y z
N GLY A 1 24.80 -8.61 15.38
CA GLY A 1 23.78 -8.07 16.28
C GLY A 1 22.42 -8.43 15.71
N GLY A 2 21.70 -9.32 16.37
CA GLY A 2 20.46 -9.88 15.84
C GLY A 2 19.27 -8.94 16.06
N GLY A 3 19.16 -7.89 15.23
CA GLY A 3 17.92 -7.15 14.86
C GLY A 3 16.93 -6.64 15.92
N GLY A 4 17.02 -7.02 17.19
CA GLY A 4 16.03 -6.74 18.23
C GLY A 4 15.91 -5.26 18.55
N ASP A 5 17.02 -4.51 18.44
CA ASP A 5 17.08 -3.09 18.76
C ASP A 5 16.28 -2.21 17.79
N ASN A 6 15.87 -2.74 16.63
CA ASN A 6 15.05 -2.02 15.65
C ASN A 6 13.63 -2.61 15.49
N PHE A 7 13.15 -3.37 16.47
CA PHE A 7 11.77 -3.83 16.50
C PHE A 7 10.80 -2.65 16.70
N VAL A 8 9.82 -2.50 15.82
CA VAL A 8 8.86 -1.39 15.86
C VAL A 8 7.55 -1.85 16.51
N ALA A 9 6.94 -2.90 15.97
CA ALA A 9 5.66 -3.39 16.44
C ALA A 9 5.37 -4.82 15.96
N ASN A 10 4.48 -5.50 16.67
CA ASN A 10 3.81 -6.71 16.20
C ASN A 10 2.34 -6.37 15.97
N VAL A 11 1.94 -6.32 14.69
CA VAL A 11 0.57 -6.05 14.30
C VAL A 11 -0.20 -7.37 14.23
N VAL A 12 -1.37 -7.40 14.87
CA VAL A 12 -2.32 -8.51 14.86
C VAL A 12 -3.38 -8.22 13.80
N TRP A 13 -3.43 -9.02 12.75
CA TRP A 13 -4.42 -8.89 11.68
C TRP A 13 -5.50 -9.95 11.81
N GLN A 14 -6.76 -9.53 11.92
CA GLN A 14 -7.92 -10.42 11.95
C GLN A 14 -8.23 -11.00 10.56
N ARG A 15 -7.57 -12.11 10.21
CA ARG A 15 -7.75 -12.80 8.92
C ARG A 15 -9.07 -13.53 8.72
N SER A 16 -9.86 -13.73 9.79
CA SER A 16 -11.19 -14.35 9.77
C SER A 16 -12.14 -13.72 10.80
N TYR A 17 -13.40 -13.56 10.43
CA TYR A 17 -14.43 -12.98 11.30
C TYR A 17 -15.34 -14.04 11.93
N SER A 18 -15.61 -15.14 11.23
CA SER A 18 -16.50 -16.20 11.71
C SER A 18 -15.75 -17.22 12.59
N PRO A 19 -16.35 -17.64 13.73
CA PRO A 19 -15.87 -18.78 14.50
C PRO A 19 -15.92 -20.09 13.71
N ILE A 20 -14.90 -20.93 13.87
CA ILE A 20 -14.85 -22.29 13.32
C ILE A 20 -15.26 -23.27 14.43
N ASN A 21 -16.54 -23.65 14.46
CA ASN A 21 -17.13 -24.49 15.51
C ASN A 21 -16.56 -25.92 15.59
N LEU A 22 -15.76 -26.34 14.59
CA LEU A 22 -15.04 -27.62 14.61
C LEU A 22 -13.79 -27.60 15.50
N LYS A 23 -13.34 -26.42 15.99
CA LYS A 23 -12.16 -26.30 16.85
C LYS A 23 -12.54 -26.55 18.32
N LYS A 24 -11.78 -27.41 19.00
CA LYS A 24 -12.03 -27.83 20.39
C LYS A 24 -11.85 -26.72 21.44
N HIS A 25 -10.93 -25.78 21.21
CA HIS A 25 -10.54 -24.79 22.22
C HIS A 25 -10.75 -23.36 21.73
N PHE A 26 -9.91 -22.90 20.79
CA PHE A 26 -10.01 -21.56 20.21
C PHE A 26 -10.06 -21.64 18.69
N SER A 27 -10.94 -20.84 18.10
CA SER A 27 -10.98 -20.60 16.66
C SER A 27 -9.97 -19.51 16.29
N ASN A 28 -8.71 -19.89 16.07
CA ASN A 28 -7.66 -18.94 15.68
C ASN A 28 -8.06 -18.19 14.40
N ASN A 29 -8.23 -16.88 14.53
CA ASN A 29 -8.81 -16.03 13.51
C ASN A 29 -7.93 -14.82 13.14
N HIS A 30 -6.73 -14.74 13.69
CA HIS A 30 -5.74 -13.71 13.40
C HIS A 30 -4.39 -14.30 13.00
N ASP A 31 -3.61 -13.48 12.30
CA ASP A 31 -2.19 -13.68 12.00
C ASP A 31 -1.37 -12.49 12.51
N TYR A 32 -0.04 -12.59 12.46
CA TYR A 32 0.90 -11.57 12.92
C TYR A 32 1.67 -10.96 11.75
N ILE A 33 1.94 -9.66 11.84
CA ILE A 33 2.78 -8.90 10.92
C ILE A 33 3.84 -8.21 11.78
N LEU A 34 5.08 -8.70 11.67
CA LEU A 34 6.20 -8.15 12.41
C LEU A 34 6.78 -6.96 11.65
N THR A 35 6.96 -5.84 12.34
CA THR A 35 7.50 -4.61 11.76
C THR A 35 8.85 -4.30 12.38
N TYR A 36 9.86 -4.16 11.52
CA TYR A 36 11.21 -3.78 11.89
C TYR A 36 11.66 -2.59 11.05
N ALA A 37 12.49 -1.73 11.64
CA ALA A 37 13.18 -0.67 10.93
C ALA A 37 14.64 -1.07 10.65
N LYS A 38 15.27 -0.44 9.65
CA LYS A 38 16.73 -0.54 9.50
C LYS A 38 17.45 0.25 10.60
N ASN A 39 16.92 1.41 10.93
CA ASN A 39 17.31 2.25 12.05
C ASN A 39 16.04 2.91 12.61
N ILE A 40 15.64 2.53 13.82
CA ILE A 40 14.40 3.01 14.45
C ILE A 40 14.46 4.50 14.80
N GLU A 41 15.63 5.05 15.07
CA GLU A 41 15.83 6.48 15.37
C GLU A 41 15.56 7.37 14.15
N ASN A 42 15.72 6.82 12.94
CA ASN A 42 15.45 7.52 11.68
C ASN A 42 14.06 7.22 11.12
N LEU A 43 13.24 6.43 11.82
CA LEU A 43 11.92 6.05 11.34
C LEU A 43 10.95 7.24 11.46
N HIS A 44 10.22 7.52 10.39
CA HIS A 44 9.20 8.58 10.41
C HIS A 44 8.00 8.17 11.26
N ASP A 45 7.25 9.17 11.72
CA ASP A 45 6.00 8.97 12.42
C ASP A 45 4.96 8.28 11.53
N PHE A 46 4.55 7.08 11.93
CA PHE A 46 3.41 6.41 11.31
C PHE A 46 2.12 7.19 11.59
N THR A 47 1.46 7.61 10.52
CA THR A 47 0.25 8.45 10.57
C THR A 47 -0.74 7.98 9.52
N LEU A 48 -1.98 7.70 9.95
CA LEU A 48 -3.12 7.44 9.10
C LEU A 48 -4.06 8.63 9.08
N GLU A 49 -4.83 8.80 8.01
CA GLU A 49 -5.89 9.79 7.97
C GLU A 49 -6.98 9.50 9.01
N ARG A 50 -7.61 10.57 9.53
CA ARG A 50 -8.71 10.43 10.47
C ARG A 50 -9.97 10.05 9.70
N THR A 51 -10.73 9.08 10.22
CA THR A 51 -12.02 8.75 9.62
C THR A 51 -13.06 9.83 9.90
N SER A 52 -14.11 9.87 9.07
CA SER A 52 -15.26 10.76 9.27
C SER A 52 -15.91 10.54 10.64
N GLU A 53 -15.99 9.30 11.13
CA GLU A 53 -16.52 8.96 12.46
C GLU A 53 -15.66 9.53 13.59
N MET A 54 -14.33 9.57 13.42
CA MET A 54 -13.43 10.19 14.39
C MET A 54 -13.63 11.70 14.44
N ASN A 55 -13.82 12.34 13.29
CA ASN A 55 -14.06 13.78 13.19
C ASN A 55 -15.45 14.16 13.70
N ALA A 56 -16.48 13.32 13.47
CA ALA A 56 -17.85 13.53 13.96
C ALA A 56 -17.99 13.59 15.49
N ARG A 57 -16.98 13.11 16.23
CA ARG A 57 -16.91 13.22 17.70
C ARG A 57 -16.57 14.64 18.18
N TYR A 58 -16.03 15.49 17.32
CA TYR A 58 -15.75 16.89 17.63
C TYR A 58 -16.99 17.73 17.34
N LYS A 59 -17.41 18.54 18.30
CA LYS A 59 -18.59 19.41 18.22
C LYS A 59 -18.27 20.77 18.84
N ASN A 60 -18.81 21.84 18.28
CA ASN A 60 -18.68 23.17 18.85
C ASN A 60 -19.96 23.51 19.64
N LEU A 61 -20.04 23.06 20.90
CA LEU A 61 -21.27 23.17 21.71
C LEU A 61 -21.50 24.57 22.29
N ASP A 62 -20.47 25.41 22.27
CA ASP A 62 -20.45 26.72 22.90
C ASP A 62 -20.01 27.85 21.97
N ASN A 63 -19.97 27.58 20.66
CA ASN A 63 -19.61 28.54 19.61
C ASN A 63 -18.22 29.17 19.83
N ASP A 64 -17.25 28.36 20.27
CA ASP A 64 -15.85 28.77 20.39
C ASP A 64 -15.27 29.09 19.00
N GLU A 65 -14.58 30.23 18.88
CA GLU A 65 -14.04 30.72 17.60
C GLU A 65 -12.97 29.80 16.99
N ARG A 66 -12.31 28.98 17.82
CA ARG A 66 -11.30 27.99 17.39
C ARG A 66 -11.91 26.77 16.69
N GLY A 67 -13.24 26.66 16.69
CA GLY A 67 -13.98 25.64 15.97
C GLY A 67 -14.35 24.41 16.81
N VAL A 68 -14.52 23.27 16.14
CA VAL A 68 -15.00 22.04 16.79
C VAL A 68 -13.97 21.45 17.76
N TRP A 69 -14.45 21.01 18.92
CA TRP A 69 -13.63 20.41 19.97
C TRP A 69 -14.30 19.15 20.52
N LYS A 70 -13.56 18.32 21.26
CA LYS A 70 -14.13 17.22 22.03
C LYS A 70 -13.73 17.31 23.49
N SER A 71 -14.56 16.75 24.36
CA SER A 71 -14.25 16.67 25.78
C SER A 71 -13.02 15.79 26.03
N SER A 72 -12.16 16.26 26.92
CA SER A 72 -11.03 15.55 27.48
C SER A 72 -11.08 15.66 28.99
N ASP A 73 -10.49 14.67 29.65
CA ASP A 73 -10.40 14.64 31.10
C ASP A 73 -9.68 15.87 31.63
N LEU A 74 -10.22 16.44 32.70
CA LEU A 74 -9.65 17.55 33.43
C LEU A 74 -8.99 17.09 34.75
N SER A 75 -9.22 15.84 35.14
CA SER A 75 -8.75 15.22 36.38
C SER A 75 -7.99 13.93 36.10
N VAL A 76 -7.04 13.59 36.97
CA VAL A 76 -6.21 12.39 36.88
C VAL A 76 -6.06 11.72 38.25
N GLY A 77 -5.96 10.39 38.24
CA GLY A 77 -5.69 9.58 39.42
C GLY A 77 -4.33 8.86 39.29
N PRO A 78 -3.65 8.49 40.39
CA PRO A 78 -4.02 8.81 41.77
C PRO A 78 -3.88 10.30 42.09
N ALA A 79 -4.63 10.77 43.08
CA ALA A 79 -4.66 12.18 43.45
C ALA A 79 -3.28 12.69 43.90
N VAL A 80 -2.92 13.87 43.38
CA VAL A 80 -1.78 14.65 43.85
C VAL A 80 -2.31 15.81 44.69
N GLU A 81 -1.98 15.83 45.99
CA GLU A 81 -2.56 16.75 46.97
C GLU A 81 -2.47 18.23 46.57
N ARG A 82 -1.32 18.68 46.04
CA ARG A 82 -1.14 20.06 45.55
C ARG A 82 -2.10 20.47 44.41
N ASN A 83 -2.68 19.51 43.69
CA ASN A 83 -3.60 19.74 42.59
C ASN A 83 -5.08 19.51 43.01
N ILE A 84 -5.36 19.49 44.31
CA ILE A 84 -6.71 19.42 44.86
C ILE A 84 -7.07 20.81 45.39
N TYR A 85 -7.77 21.57 44.57
CA TYR A 85 -8.22 22.93 44.91
C TYR A 85 -9.58 23.20 44.24
N PRO A 86 -10.41 24.10 44.80
CA PRO A 86 -11.70 24.43 44.21
C PRO A 86 -11.52 25.22 42.91
N ILE A 87 -12.38 24.95 41.93
CA ILE A 87 -12.66 25.85 40.82
C ILE A 87 -14.13 26.26 40.85
N PHE A 88 -14.47 27.39 40.25
CA PHE A 88 -15.83 27.93 40.29
C PHE A 88 -16.49 27.80 38.92
N ASN A 89 -17.72 27.27 38.89
CA ASN A 89 -18.53 27.33 37.67
C ASN A 89 -18.88 28.80 37.37
N PRO A 90 -18.54 29.34 36.19
CA PRO A 90 -18.76 30.75 35.88
C PRO A 90 -20.25 31.13 35.82
N TYR A 91 -21.14 30.18 35.53
CA TYR A 91 -22.58 30.38 35.41
C TYR A 91 -23.32 30.24 36.73
N THR A 92 -23.03 29.19 37.52
CA THR A 92 -23.74 28.91 38.78
C THR A 92 -23.03 29.40 40.03
N LYS A 93 -21.76 29.81 39.91
CA LYS A 93 -20.85 30.18 41.02
C LYS A 93 -20.60 29.06 42.04
N GLN A 94 -21.00 27.82 41.73
CA GLN A 94 -20.75 26.66 42.59
C GLN A 94 -19.28 26.26 42.55
N GLU A 95 -18.75 25.89 43.72
CA GLU A 95 -17.44 25.24 43.85
C GLU A 95 -17.47 23.83 43.31
N ILE A 96 -16.41 23.48 42.59
CA ILE A 96 -16.18 22.16 42.00
C ILE A 96 -14.80 21.70 42.43
N TYR A 97 -14.76 20.51 43.03
CA TYR A 97 -13.54 19.78 43.35
C TYR A 97 -13.35 18.62 42.36
N PRO A 98 -12.12 18.11 42.18
CA PRO A 98 -11.92 16.90 41.41
C PRO A 98 -12.63 15.72 42.10
N PRO A 99 -13.00 14.66 41.36
CA PRO A 99 -13.62 13.48 41.95
C PRO A 99 -12.76 12.86 43.06
N HIS A 100 -13.39 12.23 44.05
CA HIS A 100 -12.69 11.58 45.15
C HIS A 100 -11.64 10.57 44.63
N GLY A 101 -10.39 10.68 45.09
CA GLY A 101 -9.27 9.84 44.63
C GLY A 101 -8.53 10.37 43.39
N TYR A 102 -8.98 11.50 42.82
CA TYR A 102 -8.37 12.19 41.70
C TYR A 102 -7.92 13.62 42.11
N SER A 103 -7.03 14.21 41.33
CA SER A 103 -6.68 15.63 41.39
C SER A 103 -6.85 16.28 40.01
N TRP A 104 -6.84 17.61 39.92
CA TRP A 104 -6.80 18.26 38.62
C TRP A 104 -5.54 17.89 37.84
N LEU A 105 -5.65 17.80 36.52
CA LEU A 105 -4.54 17.51 35.62
C LEU A 105 -3.50 18.64 35.62
N PHE A 106 -3.95 19.88 35.89
CA PHE A 106 -3.14 21.09 35.85
C PHE A 106 -2.97 21.70 37.25
N SER A 107 -1.89 22.46 37.47
CA SER A 107 -1.75 23.31 38.67
C SER A 107 -2.82 24.39 38.70
N GLN A 108 -3.03 25.01 39.86
CA GLN A 108 -4.05 26.05 40.03
C GLN A 108 -3.85 27.22 39.08
N GLU A 109 -2.61 27.68 38.96
CA GLU A 109 -2.23 28.79 38.07
C GLU A 109 -2.54 28.41 36.62
N LYS A 110 -2.10 27.22 36.19
CA LYS A 110 -2.31 26.78 34.82
C LYS A 110 -3.79 26.58 34.49
N LEU A 111 -4.56 26.02 35.43
CA LEU A 111 -5.99 25.82 35.22
C LEU A 111 -6.73 27.16 35.12
N GLN A 112 -6.34 28.16 35.91
CA GLN A 112 -6.89 29.52 35.80
C GLN A 112 -6.58 30.16 34.45
N GLU A 113 -5.36 30.01 33.91
CA GLU A 113 -5.02 30.45 32.55
C GLU A 113 -5.91 29.77 31.51
N LEU A 114 -6.11 28.46 31.61
CA LEU A 114 -6.95 27.70 30.68
C LEU A 114 -8.43 28.09 30.77
N ILE A 115 -8.92 28.42 31.97
CA ILE A 115 -10.27 28.96 32.16
C ILE A 115 -10.39 30.33 31.49
N ALA A 116 -9.41 31.22 31.68
CA ALA A 116 -9.38 32.55 31.07
C ALA A 116 -9.31 32.48 29.54
N ASP A 117 -8.57 31.51 28.99
CA ASP A 117 -8.48 31.20 27.55
C ASP A 117 -9.68 30.39 27.04
N ASN A 118 -10.76 30.26 27.83
CA ASN A 118 -11.97 29.52 27.46
C ASN A 118 -11.70 28.07 27.00
N ARG A 119 -10.62 27.42 27.48
CA ARG A 119 -10.27 26.03 27.16
C ARG A 119 -10.95 25.01 28.07
N ILE A 120 -11.57 25.48 29.15
CA ILE A 120 -12.38 24.65 30.05
C ILE A 120 -13.85 24.87 29.76
N PHE A 121 -14.54 23.81 29.37
CA PHE A 121 -15.98 23.83 29.19
C PHE A 121 -16.69 23.56 30.52
N PHE A 122 -17.61 24.44 30.90
CA PHE A 122 -18.45 24.31 32.08
C PHE A 122 -19.91 24.05 31.68
N PRO A 123 -20.56 22.99 32.21
CA PRO A 123 -21.99 22.78 32.00
C PRO A 123 -22.83 23.94 32.54
N LYS A 124 -23.66 24.56 31.69
CA LYS A 124 -24.53 25.70 32.05
C LYS A 124 -25.57 25.36 33.12
N SER A 125 -26.02 24.12 33.18
CA SER A 125 -27.01 23.64 34.15
C SER A 125 -26.47 23.49 35.57
N GLY A 126 -25.15 23.61 35.77
CA GLY A 126 -24.47 23.26 37.02
C GLY A 126 -24.43 21.76 37.33
N ARG A 127 -25.09 20.92 36.52
CA ARG A 127 -25.07 19.46 36.66
C ARG A 127 -24.07 18.89 35.66
N GLY A 128 -23.00 18.29 36.15
CA GLY A 128 -21.94 17.66 35.36
C GLY A 128 -20.55 18.15 35.76
N VAL A 129 -19.52 17.47 35.25
CA VAL A 129 -18.12 17.80 35.51
C VAL A 129 -17.55 18.69 34.40
N PRO A 130 -16.74 19.70 34.74
CA PRO A 130 -16.05 20.50 33.73
C PRO A 130 -15.04 19.64 32.98
N CYS A 131 -14.79 19.97 31.71
CA CYS A 131 -13.89 19.21 30.87
C CYS A 131 -12.94 20.11 30.09
N TYR A 132 -11.79 19.56 29.72
CA TYR A 132 -10.84 20.25 28.85
C TYR A 132 -11.29 20.14 27.40
N LYS A 133 -11.29 21.25 26.65
CA LYS A 133 -11.59 21.28 25.22
C LYS A 133 -10.34 20.89 24.44
N ARG A 134 -10.39 19.77 23.71
CA ARG A 134 -9.38 19.46 22.68
C ARG A 134 -9.90 19.88 21.31
N PHE A 135 -9.39 20.99 20.79
CA PHE A 135 -9.75 21.52 19.49
C PHE A 135 -9.20 20.66 18.37
N LEU A 136 -10.03 20.40 17.34
CA LEU A 136 -9.61 19.61 16.19
C LEU A 136 -8.48 20.29 15.39
N SER A 137 -8.46 21.61 15.39
CA SER A 137 -7.44 22.45 14.75
C SER A 137 -6.06 22.36 15.42
N GLU A 138 -6.01 21.98 16.71
CA GLU A 138 -4.78 21.97 17.51
C GLU A 138 -4.23 20.56 17.74
N VAL A 139 -4.99 19.51 17.42
CA VAL A 139 -4.49 18.13 17.53
C VAL A 139 -3.66 17.74 16.31
N LYS A 140 -2.69 16.83 16.52
CA LYS A 140 -1.91 16.21 15.44
C LYS A 140 -2.86 15.74 14.33
N GLN A 141 -2.57 16.16 13.10
CA GLN A 141 -3.31 15.70 11.92
C GLN A 141 -3.05 14.21 11.70
N GLY A 142 -4.11 13.47 11.40
CA GLY A 142 -4.07 12.02 11.38
C GLY A 142 -4.05 11.35 12.75
N VAL A 143 -3.87 10.03 12.75
CA VAL A 143 -3.85 9.16 13.93
C VAL A 143 -2.70 8.16 13.82
N THR A 144 -2.04 7.88 14.93
CA THR A 144 -1.06 6.78 14.99
C THR A 144 -1.79 5.45 14.80
N PRO A 145 -1.32 4.56 13.91
CA PRO A 145 -1.98 3.29 13.67
C PRO A 145 -1.96 2.42 14.93
N MET A 146 -3.09 1.75 15.20
CA MET A 146 -3.14 0.72 16.24
C MET A 146 -2.45 -0.56 15.77
N SER A 147 -1.99 -1.39 16.71
CA SER A 147 -1.39 -2.70 16.41
C SER A 147 -2.41 -3.83 16.24
N LEU A 148 -3.71 -3.56 16.40
CA LEU A 148 -4.78 -4.52 16.09
C LEU A 148 -5.54 -4.02 14.86
N TRP A 149 -5.48 -4.78 13.77
CA TRP A 149 -6.17 -4.47 12.52
C TRP A 149 -7.33 -5.42 12.30
N THR A 150 -8.53 -4.85 12.23
CA THR A 150 -9.78 -5.61 12.10
C THR A 150 -10.07 -5.94 10.64
N TYR A 151 -10.86 -6.98 10.40
CA TYR A 151 -11.22 -7.35 9.03
C TYR A 151 -12.03 -6.27 8.30
N GLN A 152 -12.77 -5.44 9.03
CA GLN A 152 -13.54 -4.34 8.45
C GLN A 152 -12.62 -3.26 7.87
N GLU A 153 -11.45 -3.07 8.48
CA GLU A 153 -10.50 -2.03 8.08
C GLU A 153 -9.57 -2.48 6.96
N VAL A 154 -9.09 -3.72 7.02
CA VAL A 154 -8.00 -4.21 6.14
C VAL A 154 -8.35 -5.48 5.37
N GLY A 155 -9.62 -5.90 5.44
CA GLY A 155 -10.11 -7.12 4.80
C GLY A 155 -9.68 -8.40 5.51
N HIS A 156 -10.17 -9.52 4.99
CA HIS A 156 -9.90 -10.87 5.48
C HIS A 156 -9.63 -11.85 4.33
N THR A 157 -9.28 -13.10 4.68
CA THR A 157 -8.88 -14.15 3.71
C THR A 157 -9.92 -14.39 2.60
N GLN A 158 -11.22 -14.25 2.89
CA GLN A 158 -12.24 -14.48 1.86
C GLN A 158 -12.33 -13.31 0.89
N ASP A 159 -12.02 -12.07 1.32
CA ASP A 159 -11.95 -10.91 0.41
C ASP A 159 -10.87 -11.13 -0.63
N ALA A 160 -9.69 -11.58 -0.19
CA ALA A 160 -8.58 -11.92 -1.07
C ALA A 160 -8.96 -12.98 -2.12
N LYS A 161 -9.70 -14.02 -1.72
CA LYS A 161 -10.20 -15.04 -2.66
C LYS A 161 -11.20 -14.47 -3.66
N ARG A 162 -12.09 -13.55 -3.24
CA ARG A 162 -13.02 -12.88 -4.15
C ARG A 162 -12.31 -11.95 -5.11
N GLU A 163 -11.24 -11.27 -4.68
CA GLU A 163 -10.41 -10.42 -5.54
C GLU A 163 -9.74 -11.23 -6.65
N ILE A 164 -9.13 -12.38 -6.33
CA ILE A 164 -8.56 -13.29 -7.34
C ILE A 164 -9.64 -13.80 -8.29
N LYS A 165 -10.78 -14.29 -7.79
CA LYS A 165 -11.87 -14.74 -8.66
C LYS A 165 -12.37 -13.64 -9.58
N LYS A 166 -12.54 -12.41 -9.08
CA LYS A 166 -12.95 -11.28 -9.91
C LYS A 166 -11.93 -10.98 -11.01
N LEU A 167 -10.65 -11.07 -10.67
CA LEU A 167 -9.55 -10.85 -11.61
C LEU A 167 -9.49 -11.92 -12.71
N PHE A 168 -9.90 -13.16 -12.42
CA PHE A 168 -9.82 -14.30 -13.34
C PHE A 168 -11.20 -14.91 -13.66
N GLU A 169 -12.23 -14.06 -13.81
CA GLU A 169 -13.55 -14.47 -14.34
C GLU A 169 -14.17 -15.68 -13.60
N GLY A 170 -13.99 -15.72 -12.29
CA GLY A 170 -14.51 -16.75 -11.39
C GLY A 170 -13.51 -17.85 -11.05
N GLN A 171 -12.37 -17.93 -11.73
CA GLN A 171 -11.35 -18.95 -11.50
C GLN A 171 -10.56 -18.66 -10.22
N ALA A 172 -10.35 -19.71 -9.41
CA ALA A 172 -9.55 -19.65 -8.20
C ALA A 172 -8.12 -20.13 -8.48
N LEU A 173 -7.35 -19.32 -9.22
CA LEU A 173 -6.00 -19.68 -9.66
C LEU A 173 -4.93 -19.59 -8.56
N PHE A 174 -5.29 -19.14 -7.35
CA PHE A 174 -4.36 -19.05 -6.22
C PHE A 174 -5.09 -19.25 -4.88
N ASP A 175 -4.51 -20.08 -4.00
CA ASP A 175 -5.21 -20.56 -2.81
C ASP A 175 -5.15 -19.62 -1.60
N THR A 176 -4.02 -18.96 -1.40
CA THR A 176 -3.72 -18.19 -0.19
C THR A 176 -3.37 -16.71 -0.44
N PRO A 177 -4.13 -15.99 -1.30
CA PRO A 177 -3.84 -14.59 -1.56
C PRO A 177 -4.04 -13.75 -0.30
N LYS A 178 -3.28 -12.66 -0.17
CA LYS A 178 -3.55 -11.61 0.80
C LYS A 178 -4.51 -10.57 0.19
N PRO A 179 -5.42 -9.97 0.99
CA PRO A 179 -6.37 -8.99 0.49
C PRO A 179 -5.65 -7.67 0.16
N GLU A 180 -6.03 -7.01 -0.93
CA GLU A 180 -5.37 -5.76 -1.34
C GLU A 180 -5.46 -4.66 -0.27
N ALA A 181 -6.58 -4.58 0.48
CA ALA A 181 -6.75 -3.60 1.56
C ALA A 181 -5.70 -3.73 2.68
N LEU A 182 -5.21 -4.95 2.95
CA LEU A 182 -4.15 -5.16 3.94
C LEU A 182 -2.82 -4.59 3.46
N LEU A 183 -2.45 -4.86 2.21
CA LEU A 183 -1.22 -4.34 1.64
C LEU A 183 -1.31 -2.82 1.46
N GLN A 184 -2.49 -2.31 1.11
CA GLN A 184 -2.75 -0.86 1.03
C GLN A 184 -2.45 -0.20 2.38
N ARG A 185 -2.98 -0.75 3.48
CA ARG A 185 -2.71 -0.23 4.83
C ARG A 185 -1.22 -0.22 5.17
N ILE A 186 -0.50 -1.30 4.82
CA ILE A 186 0.95 -1.39 5.06
C ILE A 186 1.67 -0.27 4.29
N LEU A 187 1.37 -0.11 3.01
CA LEU A 187 2.03 0.89 2.16
C LEU A 187 1.65 2.33 2.51
N GLU A 188 0.40 2.59 2.91
CA GLU A 188 -0.06 3.90 3.41
C GLU A 188 0.74 4.37 4.62
N ILE A 189 1.07 3.45 5.53
CA ILE A 189 1.82 3.77 6.75
C ILE A 189 3.32 3.95 6.49
N SER A 190 3.87 3.12 5.59
CA SER A 190 5.32 2.94 5.45
C SER A 190 5.95 3.62 4.23
N THR A 191 5.16 4.15 3.29
CA THR A 191 5.68 4.67 2.01
C THR A 191 4.97 5.92 1.51
N GLN A 192 5.66 6.69 0.68
CA GLN A 192 5.13 7.78 -0.14
C GLN A 192 5.10 7.42 -1.63
N GLU A 193 4.45 8.25 -2.45
CA GLU A 193 4.51 8.09 -3.92
C GLU A 193 5.98 8.06 -4.38
N ASN A 194 6.28 7.23 -5.38
CA ASN A 194 7.61 6.96 -5.94
C ASN A 194 8.61 6.19 -5.06
N ASP A 195 8.28 5.88 -3.80
CA ASP A 195 9.11 4.98 -2.99
C ASP A 195 9.18 3.58 -3.59
N LEU A 196 10.26 2.86 -3.26
CA LEU A 196 10.50 1.49 -3.71
C LEU A 196 9.98 0.48 -2.68
N VAL A 197 9.08 -0.39 -3.11
CA VAL A 197 8.54 -1.52 -2.35
C VAL A 197 9.20 -2.81 -2.85
N CYS A 198 9.66 -3.67 -1.94
CA CYS A 198 10.22 -4.97 -2.33
C CYS A 198 9.46 -6.11 -1.65
N ASP A 199 9.06 -7.09 -2.44
CA ASP A 199 8.42 -8.32 -1.97
C ASP A 199 9.17 -9.53 -2.54
N PHE A 200 9.88 -10.25 -1.66
CA PHE A 200 10.66 -11.44 -2.03
C PHE A 200 9.81 -12.72 -2.12
N PHE A 201 8.52 -12.64 -1.76
CA PHE A 201 7.57 -13.74 -1.77
C PHE A 201 6.25 -13.26 -2.38
N ALA A 202 6.33 -12.78 -3.63
CA ALA A 202 5.25 -12.03 -4.26
C ALA A 202 3.94 -12.84 -4.36
N GLY A 203 4.00 -14.16 -4.46
CA GLY A 203 2.86 -15.07 -4.53
C GLY A 203 1.89 -14.66 -5.63
N SER A 204 0.65 -14.36 -5.26
CA SER A 204 -0.36 -13.86 -6.19
C SER A 204 -0.12 -12.43 -6.72
N GLY A 205 1.02 -11.81 -6.44
CA GLY A 205 1.37 -10.46 -6.88
C GLY A 205 0.60 -9.33 -6.20
N THR A 206 0.02 -9.56 -5.01
CA THR A 206 -0.85 -8.57 -4.34
C THR A 206 -0.08 -7.30 -3.98
N THR A 207 1.13 -7.42 -3.41
CA THR A 207 1.97 -6.28 -3.03
C THR A 207 2.32 -5.42 -4.24
N CYS A 208 2.79 -6.05 -5.33
CA CYS A 208 3.11 -5.39 -6.59
C CYS A 208 1.89 -4.65 -7.17
N ALA A 209 0.73 -5.31 -7.20
CA ALA A 209 -0.51 -4.71 -7.70
C ALA A 209 -0.92 -3.46 -6.91
N VAL A 210 -0.84 -3.51 -5.58
CA VAL A 210 -1.22 -2.39 -4.71
C VAL A 210 -0.18 -1.26 -4.79
N ALA A 211 1.11 -1.59 -4.75
CA ALA A 211 2.20 -0.62 -4.93
C ALA A 211 2.04 0.13 -6.26
N HIS A 212 1.75 -0.59 -7.35
CA HIS A 212 1.51 0.00 -8.67
C HIS A 212 0.34 0.99 -8.66
N LYS A 213 -0.83 0.57 -8.14
CA LYS A 213 -2.03 1.44 -8.06
C LYS A 213 -1.80 2.67 -7.18
N MET A 214 -0.95 2.54 -6.16
CA MET A 214 -0.54 3.63 -5.29
C MET A 214 0.65 4.43 -5.87
N LYS A 215 1.08 4.21 -7.11
CA LYS A 215 2.21 4.94 -7.74
C LYS A 215 3.53 4.80 -6.97
N ARG A 216 3.80 3.64 -6.41
CA ARG A 216 5.11 3.26 -5.86
C ARG A 216 5.86 2.46 -6.92
N LYS A 217 7.20 2.53 -6.88
CA LYS A 217 8.05 1.59 -7.62
C LYS A 217 8.05 0.28 -6.86
N TYR A 218 8.24 -0.85 -7.55
CA TYR A 218 8.30 -2.13 -6.86
C TYR A 218 9.22 -3.15 -7.53
N ILE A 219 9.71 -4.08 -6.71
CA ILE A 219 10.39 -5.29 -7.12
C ILE A 219 9.65 -6.45 -6.46
N GLY A 220 9.03 -7.30 -7.27
CA GLY A 220 8.44 -8.56 -6.83
C GLY A 220 9.27 -9.73 -7.32
N ILE A 221 9.57 -10.67 -6.43
CA ILE A 221 10.28 -11.90 -6.76
C ILE A 221 9.37 -13.08 -6.44
N GLU A 222 9.27 -14.01 -7.38
CA GLU A 222 8.48 -15.24 -7.26
C GLU A 222 9.24 -16.37 -7.95
N MET A 223 9.22 -17.56 -7.35
CA MET A 223 9.88 -18.76 -7.89
C MET A 223 8.88 -19.85 -8.29
N GLY A 224 7.60 -19.70 -7.94
CA GLY A 224 6.56 -20.67 -8.23
C GLY A 224 6.07 -20.60 -9.67
N GLU A 225 5.67 -21.76 -10.20
CA GLU A 225 5.11 -21.94 -11.55
C GLU A 225 3.82 -21.13 -11.81
N HIS A 226 3.25 -20.52 -10.77
CA HIS A 226 2.10 -19.63 -10.89
C HIS A 226 2.49 -18.23 -11.38
N PHE A 227 3.77 -17.98 -11.71
CA PHE A 227 4.21 -16.68 -12.23
C PHE A 227 3.39 -16.25 -13.45
N ASP A 228 3.40 -17.09 -14.48
CA ASP A 228 2.75 -16.82 -15.78
C ASP A 228 1.23 -16.92 -15.74
N SER A 229 0.69 -17.73 -14.83
CA SER A 229 -0.76 -17.96 -14.74
C SER A 229 -1.46 -16.98 -13.79
N VAL A 230 -0.75 -16.35 -12.86
CA VAL A 230 -1.35 -15.51 -11.81
C VAL A 230 -0.75 -14.10 -11.76
N ILE A 231 0.51 -13.95 -11.39
CA ILE A 231 1.09 -12.61 -11.12
C ILE A 231 1.27 -11.81 -12.41
N LEU A 232 1.81 -12.39 -13.49
CA LEU A 232 2.00 -11.66 -14.74
C LEU A 232 0.65 -11.20 -15.34
N PRO A 233 -0.37 -12.06 -15.49
CA PRO A 233 -1.71 -11.63 -15.91
C PRO A 233 -2.34 -10.61 -14.98
N ARG A 234 -2.15 -10.75 -13.66
CA ARG A 234 -2.63 -9.75 -12.68
C ARG A 234 -2.04 -8.39 -12.95
N LEU A 235 -0.72 -8.30 -13.07
CA LEU A 235 -0.03 -7.02 -13.26
C LEU A 235 -0.38 -6.41 -14.63
N LYS A 236 -0.49 -7.22 -15.69
CA LYS A 236 -1.02 -6.77 -17.00
C LYS A 236 -2.41 -6.15 -16.86
N LYS A 237 -3.33 -6.79 -16.13
CA LYS A 237 -4.67 -6.24 -15.86
C LYS A 237 -4.62 -4.94 -15.05
N VAL A 238 -3.74 -4.84 -14.04
CA VAL A 238 -3.55 -3.61 -13.25
C VAL A 238 -3.05 -2.47 -14.14
N ILE A 239 -2.02 -2.70 -14.95
CA ILE A 239 -1.49 -1.73 -15.92
C ILE A 239 -2.59 -1.33 -16.92
N GLY A 240 -3.40 -2.27 -17.38
CA GLY A 240 -4.58 -2.02 -18.23
C GLY A 240 -5.74 -1.30 -17.53
N GLY A 241 -5.58 -0.87 -16.26
CA GLY A 241 -6.58 -0.09 -15.53
C GLY A 241 -7.72 -0.91 -14.92
N PHE A 242 -7.53 -2.22 -14.74
CA PHE A 242 -8.55 -3.07 -14.13
C PHE A 242 -8.87 -2.68 -12.68
N LYS A 243 -10.11 -2.25 -12.46
CA LYS A 243 -10.59 -1.78 -11.15
C LYS A 243 -10.94 -2.95 -10.22
N SER A 244 -10.07 -3.16 -9.22
CA SER A 244 -10.18 -4.22 -8.22
C SER A 244 -9.60 -3.76 -6.88
N GLY A 245 -10.06 -4.36 -5.78
CA GLY A 245 -9.47 -4.20 -4.45
C GLY A 245 -9.21 -2.76 -4.02
N ALA A 246 -7.95 -2.49 -3.67
CA ALA A 246 -7.42 -1.20 -3.22
C ALA A 246 -7.32 -0.17 -4.35
N ALA A 247 -7.32 1.12 -3.99
CA ALA A 247 -7.04 2.23 -4.90
C ALA A 247 -7.81 2.15 -6.25
N LYS A 248 -9.13 1.95 -6.18
CA LYS A 248 -10.02 1.74 -7.35
C LYS A 248 -10.08 2.91 -8.34
N GLU A 249 -9.61 4.09 -7.93
CA GLU A 249 -9.50 5.28 -8.78
C GLU A 249 -8.33 5.21 -9.76
N PHE A 250 -7.43 4.23 -9.61
CA PHE A 250 -6.35 4.01 -10.57
C PHE A 250 -6.94 3.62 -11.95
N ASN A 251 -6.53 4.35 -12.99
CA ASN A 251 -7.06 4.21 -14.35
C ASN A 251 -6.06 3.54 -15.32
N GLY A 252 -5.03 2.86 -14.81
CA GLY A 252 -4.03 2.18 -15.62
C GLY A 252 -2.79 3.03 -15.91
N GLY A 253 -1.92 2.47 -16.75
CA GLY A 253 -0.63 3.04 -17.13
C GLY A 253 0.55 2.46 -16.35
N GLY A 254 1.75 2.86 -16.78
CA GLY A 254 3.02 2.33 -16.28
C GLY A 254 3.50 1.10 -17.05
N VAL A 255 4.68 0.62 -16.71
CA VAL A 255 5.32 -0.53 -17.33
C VAL A 255 5.90 -1.41 -16.24
N ILE A 256 5.91 -2.73 -16.49
CA ILE A 256 6.67 -3.69 -15.71
C ILE A 256 7.73 -4.28 -16.59
N LYS A 257 8.90 -4.51 -15.99
CA LYS A 257 9.93 -5.31 -16.60
C LYS A 257 10.01 -6.64 -15.86
N VAL A 258 9.95 -7.72 -16.61
CA VAL A 258 10.06 -9.07 -16.09
C VAL A 258 11.48 -9.56 -16.38
N TYR A 259 12.09 -10.20 -15.39
CA TYR A 259 13.37 -10.86 -15.51
C TYR A 259 13.20 -12.28 -15.02
N GLU A 260 13.69 -13.24 -15.78
CA GLU A 260 13.85 -14.62 -15.34
C GLU A 260 15.33 -14.83 -14.98
N LEU A 261 15.59 -15.50 -13.85
CA LEU A 261 16.94 -15.86 -13.46
C LEU A 261 17.22 -17.27 -13.94
N GLU A 262 18.10 -17.41 -14.92
CA GLU A 262 18.60 -18.71 -15.35
C GLU A 262 19.86 -19.11 -14.58
N SER A 263 20.01 -20.40 -14.25
CA SER A 263 21.26 -20.91 -13.72
C SER A 263 22.27 -21.17 -14.84
N TYR A 264 23.55 -20.94 -14.56
CA TYR A 264 24.64 -21.24 -15.49
C TYR A 264 24.62 -22.70 -15.99
N GLU A 265 24.24 -23.65 -15.12
CA GLU A 265 24.14 -25.07 -15.46
C GLU A 265 22.97 -25.39 -16.39
N GLU A 266 21.85 -24.68 -16.28
CA GLU A 266 20.72 -24.82 -17.21
C GLU A 266 21.08 -24.31 -18.59
N ILE A 267 21.75 -23.16 -18.67
CA ILE A 267 22.29 -22.62 -19.91
C ILE A 267 23.19 -23.68 -20.56
N LEU A 268 24.20 -24.20 -19.86
CA LEU A 268 25.10 -25.23 -20.39
C LEU A 268 24.38 -26.50 -20.89
N ARG A 269 23.28 -26.90 -20.26
CA ARG A 269 22.48 -28.06 -20.68
C ARG A 269 21.58 -27.79 -21.89
N LYS A 270 21.09 -26.55 -22.02
CA LYS A 270 20.23 -26.11 -23.12
C LYS A 270 21.04 -25.67 -24.35
N ILE A 271 22.33 -25.34 -24.20
CA ILE A 271 23.22 -25.00 -25.32
C ILE A 271 23.26 -26.15 -26.31
N LYS A 272 22.83 -25.87 -27.55
CA LYS A 272 23.12 -26.69 -28.72
C LYS A 272 24.10 -25.91 -29.60
N TYR A 273 25.31 -26.45 -29.73
CA TYR A 273 26.28 -25.91 -30.68
C TYR A 273 25.91 -26.42 -32.07
N GLU A 274 25.30 -25.55 -32.87
CA GLU A 274 25.06 -25.79 -34.29
C GLU A 274 25.89 -24.81 -35.12
N ASP A 275 26.51 -25.31 -36.20
CA ASP A 275 27.14 -24.45 -37.21
C ASP A 275 26.02 -23.80 -38.03
N ASN A 276 25.66 -22.56 -37.69
CA ASN A 276 24.63 -21.79 -38.40
C ASN A 276 24.95 -20.28 -38.41
N ASP A 277 24.22 -19.51 -39.23
CA ASP A 277 24.39 -18.06 -39.37
C ASP A 277 23.82 -17.27 -38.17
N LYS A 278 23.34 -17.93 -37.10
CA LYS A 278 22.83 -17.26 -35.89
C LYS A 278 23.96 -17.13 -34.85
N PRO A 279 24.14 -15.96 -34.21
CA PRO A 279 25.20 -15.76 -33.21
C PRO A 279 25.04 -16.62 -31.94
N LEU A 280 23.83 -17.10 -31.63
CA LEU A 280 23.52 -18.02 -30.53
C LEU A 280 22.32 -18.91 -30.94
N SER A 281 22.43 -20.24 -30.81
CA SER A 281 21.32 -21.18 -31.01
C SER A 281 21.00 -21.86 -29.66
N TYR A 282 19.87 -21.50 -29.07
CA TYR A 282 19.37 -22.06 -27.81
C TYR A 282 17.88 -22.38 -27.99
N ASP A 283 17.40 -23.43 -27.33
CA ASP A 283 15.96 -23.75 -27.23
C ASP A 283 15.29 -22.79 -26.21
N GLU A 284 15.23 -21.50 -26.56
CA GLU A 284 14.46 -20.51 -25.80
C GLU A 284 13.41 -19.86 -26.69
N GLN A 285 12.24 -19.57 -26.10
CA GLN A 285 11.11 -18.97 -26.78
C GLN A 285 11.45 -17.65 -27.52
N TYR A 286 12.56 -17.01 -27.15
CA TYR A 286 13.00 -15.72 -27.65
C TYR A 286 14.20 -15.77 -28.63
N SER A 287 14.85 -16.92 -28.82
CA SER A 287 16.01 -17.06 -29.72
C SER A 287 15.66 -16.86 -31.20
N ASP A 288 14.39 -17.08 -31.55
CA ASP A 288 13.89 -16.91 -32.91
C ASP A 288 13.42 -15.49 -33.20
N LEU A 289 13.43 -14.57 -32.22
CA LEU A 289 12.94 -13.20 -32.42
C LEU A 289 13.83 -12.34 -33.30
N VAL A 290 15.10 -12.70 -33.44
CA VAL A 290 16.07 -11.99 -34.29
C VAL A 290 16.71 -13.00 -35.22
N GLU A 291 16.65 -12.73 -36.51
CA GLU A 291 17.27 -13.58 -37.54
C GLU A 291 18.29 -12.78 -38.35
N CYS A 292 19.32 -13.46 -38.84
CA CYS A 292 20.29 -12.88 -39.76
C CYS A 292 19.84 -13.18 -41.19
N LYS A 293 19.48 -12.14 -41.95
CA LYS A 293 19.17 -12.22 -43.38
C LYS A 293 20.16 -11.35 -44.15
N GLU A 294 20.88 -11.94 -45.10
CA GLU A 294 21.83 -11.24 -45.99
C GLU A 294 22.85 -10.36 -45.24
N HIS A 295 23.42 -10.87 -44.14
CA HIS A 295 24.37 -10.14 -43.26
C HIS A 295 23.76 -8.95 -42.49
N SER A 296 22.43 -8.90 -42.33
CA SER A 296 21.73 -7.92 -41.51
C SER A 296 20.80 -8.59 -40.51
N TYR A 297 20.76 -8.09 -39.27
CA TYR A 297 19.85 -8.59 -38.25
C TYR A 297 18.46 -7.97 -38.42
N THR A 298 17.43 -8.79 -38.43
CA THR A 298 16.03 -8.38 -38.58
C THR A 298 15.16 -8.98 -37.49
N LEU A 299 14.05 -8.31 -37.18
CA LEU A 299 13.05 -8.82 -36.25
C LEU A 299 12.22 -9.91 -36.95
N ASN A 300 12.11 -11.08 -36.33
CA ASN A 300 11.21 -12.14 -36.77
C ASN A 300 9.79 -11.84 -36.30
N VAL A 301 9.04 -11.12 -37.15
CA VAL A 301 7.67 -10.70 -36.87
C VAL A 301 6.74 -11.90 -36.68
N GLU A 302 6.91 -12.96 -37.46
CA GLU A 302 6.07 -14.17 -37.34
C GLU A 302 6.23 -14.88 -36.00
N ALA A 303 7.44 -14.91 -35.44
CA ALA A 303 7.69 -15.48 -34.11
C ALA A 303 6.96 -14.68 -33.02
N LEU A 304 7.02 -13.34 -33.08
CA LEU A 304 6.33 -12.46 -32.13
C LEU A 304 4.80 -12.59 -32.21
N GLU A 305 4.26 -12.68 -33.43
CA GLU A 305 2.83 -12.89 -33.65
C GLU A 305 2.35 -14.23 -33.07
N LYS A 306 3.13 -15.31 -33.25
CA LYS A 306 2.83 -16.63 -32.65
C LYS A 306 2.86 -16.60 -31.12
N MET A 307 3.66 -15.71 -30.52
CA MET A 307 3.72 -15.49 -29.07
C MET A 307 2.59 -14.57 -28.56
N GLY A 308 1.73 -14.06 -29.45
CA GLY A 308 0.65 -13.14 -29.10
C GLY A 308 1.13 -11.73 -28.74
N VAL A 309 2.32 -11.33 -29.21
CA VAL A 309 2.87 -9.99 -28.99
C VAL A 309 2.35 -9.05 -30.08
N ASP A 310 1.58 -8.03 -29.70
CA ASP A 310 1.26 -6.92 -30.59
C ASP A 310 2.43 -5.95 -30.64
N ILE A 311 3.24 -6.06 -31.70
CA ILE A 311 4.45 -5.24 -31.91
C ILE A 311 4.08 -3.76 -32.03
N LYS A 312 2.95 -3.46 -32.67
CA LYS A 312 2.50 -2.08 -32.85
C LYS A 312 2.13 -1.48 -31.51
N GLU A 313 1.28 -2.16 -30.73
CA GLU A 313 0.90 -1.72 -29.40
C GLU A 313 2.12 -1.59 -28.49
N THR A 314 3.08 -2.52 -28.58
CA THR A 314 4.33 -2.47 -27.83
C THR A 314 5.16 -1.22 -28.16
N LEU A 315 5.33 -0.91 -29.45
CA LEU A 315 6.05 0.28 -29.91
C LEU A 315 5.34 1.57 -29.48
N GLU A 316 4.01 1.62 -29.58
CA GLU A 316 3.21 2.77 -29.15
C GLU A 316 3.32 3.00 -27.64
N ASN A 317 3.31 1.92 -26.85
CA ASN A 317 3.44 1.98 -25.40
C ASN A 317 4.85 2.38 -24.94
N LEU A 318 5.90 1.87 -25.59
CA LEU A 318 7.30 2.20 -25.25
C LEU A 318 7.64 3.67 -25.52
N HIS A 319 7.21 4.20 -26.67
CA HIS A 319 7.59 5.54 -27.12
C HIS A 319 6.54 6.61 -26.82
N GLY A 320 5.33 6.20 -26.40
CA GLY A 320 4.22 7.11 -26.09
C GLY A 320 3.69 7.86 -27.32
N VAL A 321 4.00 7.39 -28.53
CA VAL A 321 3.61 7.99 -29.82
C VAL A 321 3.07 6.91 -30.75
N GLY A 322 2.06 7.25 -31.55
CA GLY A 322 1.42 6.30 -32.46
C GLY A 322 2.37 5.82 -33.57
N VAL A 323 2.17 4.59 -34.07
CA VAL A 323 2.95 4.03 -35.19
C VAL A 323 2.21 4.28 -36.52
N GLU A 324 2.90 4.85 -37.51
CA GLU A 324 2.38 4.99 -38.89
C GLU A 324 2.52 3.66 -39.64
N PHE A 325 3.72 3.10 -39.63
CA PHE A 325 4.01 1.77 -40.18
C PHE A 325 5.26 1.18 -39.50
N PHE A 326 5.41 -0.14 -39.60
CA PHE A 326 6.63 -0.84 -39.24
C PHE A 326 6.83 -2.05 -40.16
N ASN A 327 8.07 -2.53 -40.25
CA ASN A 327 8.44 -3.80 -40.87
C ASN A 327 9.58 -4.45 -40.07
N GLU A 328 10.13 -5.56 -40.56
CA GLU A 328 11.21 -6.32 -39.90
C GLU A 328 12.53 -5.54 -39.67
N LYS A 329 12.70 -4.36 -40.29
CA LYS A 329 13.91 -3.52 -40.17
C LYS A 329 13.66 -2.16 -39.52
N VAL A 330 12.52 -1.53 -39.78
CA VAL A 330 12.26 -0.14 -39.40
C VAL A 330 10.84 0.10 -38.89
N VAL A 331 10.70 1.13 -38.05
CA VAL A 331 9.43 1.71 -37.62
C VAL A 331 9.41 3.20 -37.91
N LYS A 332 8.25 3.72 -38.31
CA LYS A 332 7.97 5.14 -38.41
C LYS A 332 6.87 5.54 -37.44
N PHE A 333 7.18 6.49 -36.56
CA PHE A 333 6.24 7.04 -35.59
C PHE A 333 5.52 8.27 -36.15
N LYS A 334 4.26 8.48 -35.74
CA LYS A 334 3.45 9.64 -36.11
C LYS A 334 4.14 10.93 -35.69
N GLY A 335 4.28 11.85 -36.64
CA GLY A 335 4.92 13.14 -36.41
C GLY A 335 6.45 13.11 -36.39
N ASN A 336 7.07 11.97 -36.76
CA ASN A 336 8.50 11.87 -36.99
C ASN A 336 8.80 11.61 -38.47
N ASP A 337 9.60 12.46 -39.09
CA ASP A 337 9.94 12.36 -40.51
C ASP A 337 10.98 11.27 -40.80
N LYS A 338 11.60 10.69 -39.76
CA LYS A 338 12.65 9.68 -39.90
C LYS A 338 12.18 8.31 -39.43
N GLU A 339 12.57 7.31 -40.21
CA GLU A 339 12.48 5.90 -39.83
C GLU A 339 13.54 5.58 -38.77
N VAL A 340 13.16 4.75 -37.80
CA VAL A 340 14.03 4.26 -36.73
C VAL A 340 14.19 2.75 -36.93
N GLU A 341 15.40 2.24 -36.76
CA GLU A 341 15.66 0.80 -36.77
C GLU A 341 14.80 0.10 -35.71
N ILE A 342 14.05 -0.93 -36.11
CA ILE A 342 13.04 -1.54 -35.25
C ILE A 342 13.65 -2.22 -34.03
N LEU A 343 14.82 -2.85 -34.17
CA LEU A 343 15.57 -3.45 -33.06
C LEU A 343 16.02 -2.38 -32.05
N LYS A 344 16.37 -1.18 -32.54
CA LYS A 344 16.72 -0.05 -31.68
C LYS A 344 15.49 0.54 -30.99
N ALA A 345 14.36 0.62 -31.68
CA ALA A 345 13.10 1.10 -31.11
C ALA A 345 12.55 0.12 -30.05
N LEU A 346 12.77 -1.17 -30.25
CA LEU A 346 12.41 -2.22 -29.31
C LEU A 346 13.51 -2.55 -28.31
N LYS A 347 14.64 -1.82 -28.30
CA LYS A 347 15.79 -2.14 -27.45
C LYS A 347 15.43 -2.30 -25.98
N GLU A 348 14.47 -1.53 -25.47
CA GLU A 348 14.04 -1.60 -24.07
C GLU A 348 13.12 -2.80 -23.77
N ALA A 349 12.46 -3.36 -24.79
CA ALA A 349 11.63 -4.55 -24.69
C ALA A 349 12.37 -5.84 -25.07
N LEU A 350 13.34 -5.77 -25.97
CA LEU A 350 14.17 -6.88 -26.45
C LEU A 350 15.47 -7.02 -25.66
N ILE A 351 15.46 -6.73 -24.35
CA ILE A 351 16.70 -6.80 -23.57
C ILE A 351 17.09 -8.27 -23.36
N TRP A 352 18.14 -8.63 -24.12
CA TRP A 352 19.02 -9.79 -24.02
C TRP A 352 19.55 -10.06 -22.61
#